data_AF-A0A832ZIR0-F1
#
_entry.id   AF-A0A832ZIR0-F1
#
_cell.length_a   1.000
_cell.length_b   1.000
_cell.length_c   1.000
_cell.angle_alpha   90.00
_cell.angle_beta   90.00
_cell.angle_gamma   90.00
#
_symmetry.space_group_name_H-M   'P 1'
#
loop_
_entity.id
_entity.type
_entity.pdbx_description
1 polymer ?
#
loop_
_entity_poly.entity_id
_entity_poly.type
_entity_poly.pdbx_seq_one_letter_code
_entity_poly.pdbx_strand_id
1 'polypeptide(L)'
;TAFVVPTTIMHVHSIMVELKKPLTKEDVIDIFESTTGVLLFEKEKGFESTAQLIEFARNLHREWNNLYEIAVWKESINVKGNRLFYIQAVHQESDVVPENIDAIRAMFELADRWESIKKTNKSLGILK
;
A
#
# COMPACT_ATOMS: atom_id res chain seq x y z
N THR A 1 -6.40 5.26 -17.03
CA THR A 1 -7.35 4.31 -17.69
C THR A 1 -7.68 3.21 -16.72
N ALA A 2 -8.90 2.66 -16.78
CA ALA A 2 -9.33 1.55 -15.94
C ALA A 2 -9.84 0.40 -16.80
N PHE A 3 -9.67 -0.83 -16.32
CA PHE A 3 -10.12 -2.06 -16.97
C PHE A 3 -10.69 -2.99 -15.91
N VAL A 4 -11.65 -3.83 -16.32
CA VAL A 4 -12.19 -4.91 -15.48
C VAL A 4 -11.68 -6.24 -16.04
N VAL A 5 -11.21 -7.10 -15.15
CA VAL A 5 -10.72 -8.45 -15.46
C VAL A 5 -11.39 -9.46 -14.51
N PRO A 6 -11.52 -10.74 -14.88
CA PRO A 6 -12.19 -11.74 -14.05
C PRO A 6 -11.33 -12.17 -12.85
N THR A 7 -11.28 -11.33 -11.82
CA THR A 7 -10.64 -11.58 -10.52
C THR A 7 -11.45 -10.89 -9.42
N THR A 8 -11.35 -11.39 -8.19
CA THR A 8 -12.12 -10.87 -7.04
C THR A 8 -11.23 -10.33 -5.93
N ILE A 9 -9.95 -10.69 -5.91
CA ILE A 9 -9.13 -10.55 -4.69
C ILE A 9 -8.56 -9.16 -4.48
N MET A 10 -8.02 -8.52 -5.52
CA MET A 10 -7.39 -7.20 -5.41
C MET A 10 -7.41 -6.48 -6.76
N HIS A 11 -7.36 -5.16 -6.72
CA HIS A 11 -7.01 -4.34 -7.88
C HIS A 11 -5.50 -4.25 -8.06
N VAL A 12 -5.05 -3.95 -9.28
CA VAL A 12 -3.63 -3.73 -9.61
C VAL A 12 -3.49 -2.43 -10.40
N HIS A 13 -2.52 -1.60 -10.03
CA HIS A 13 -2.18 -0.38 -10.74
C HIS A 13 -0.79 -0.51 -11.38
N SER A 14 -0.69 -0.12 -12.65
CA SER A 14 0.59 0.12 -13.33
C SER A 14 0.78 1.63 -13.40
N ILE A 15 1.77 2.13 -12.65
CA ILE A 15 1.94 3.57 -12.41
C ILE A 15 3.18 4.06 -13.13
N MET A 16 3.03 5.18 -13.84
CA MET A 16 4.11 5.95 -14.42
C MET A 16 4.00 7.40 -13.93
N VAL A 17 5.10 7.93 -13.39
CA VAL A 17 5.19 9.30 -12.90
C VAL A 17 6.31 10.01 -13.63
N GLU A 18 6.01 11.17 -14.22
CA GLU A 18 7.03 12.06 -14.78
C GLU A 18 7.61 12.95 -13.66
N LEU A 19 8.90 12.81 -13.43
CA LEU A 19 9.63 13.45 -12.34
C LEU A 19 10.12 14.84 -12.77
N LYS A 20 9.89 15.83 -11.90
CA LYS A 20 10.40 17.21 -12.05
C LYS A 20 11.77 17.42 -11.37
N LYS A 21 12.18 16.48 -10.54
CA LYS A 21 13.45 16.47 -9.79
C LYS A 21 14.08 15.09 -9.92
N PRO A 22 15.42 14.99 -9.92
CA PRO A 22 16.09 13.70 -9.95
C PRO A 22 15.72 12.88 -8.72
N LEU A 23 15.50 11.58 -8.93
CA LEU A 23 15.18 10.59 -7.91
C LEU A 23 15.72 9.24 -8.40
N THR A 24 16.37 8.49 -7.52
CA THR A 24 16.88 7.14 -7.82
C THR A 24 15.84 6.07 -7.48
N LYS A 25 16.09 4.83 -7.90
CA LYS A 25 15.27 3.68 -7.50
C LYS A 25 15.34 3.48 -5.99
N GLU A 26 16.54 3.61 -5.42
CA GLU A 26 16.83 3.44 -4.01
C GLU A 26 16.09 4.49 -3.17
N ASP A 27 16.09 5.76 -3.60
CA ASP A 27 15.32 6.82 -2.92
C ASP A 27 13.81 6.49 -2.85
N VAL A 28 13.24 5.93 -3.92
CA VAL A 28 11.82 5.55 -3.96
C VAL A 28 11.54 4.39 -3.01
N ILE A 29 12.44 3.41 -2.96
CA ILE A 29 12.34 2.29 -2.01
C ILE A 29 12.35 2.83 -0.58
N ASP A 30 13.28 3.71 -0.24
CA ASP A 30 13.40 4.28 1.11
C ASP A 30 12.15 5.11 1.51
N ILE A 31 11.61 5.88 0.56
CA ILE A 31 10.35 6.62 0.76
C ILE A 31 9.21 5.65 1.01
N PHE A 32 9.08 4.60 0.19
CA PHE A 32 8.02 3.62 0.37
C PHE A 32 8.22 2.77 1.62
N GLU A 33 9.44 2.49 2.07
CA GLU A 33 9.72 1.78 3.34
C GLU A 33 9.38 2.63 4.57
N SER A 34 9.36 3.97 4.45
CA SER A 34 9.01 4.90 5.54
C SER A 34 7.57 5.42 5.52
N THR A 35 6.82 5.21 4.43
CA THR A 35 5.43 5.73 4.27
C THR A 35 4.36 4.83 4.89
N THR A 36 3.72 5.24 5.99
CA THR A 36 2.62 4.50 6.65
C THR A 36 1.53 4.02 5.68
N GLY A 37 0.92 2.86 5.93
CA GLY A 37 -0.10 2.29 5.05
C GLY A 37 0.44 1.72 3.72
N VAL A 38 1.76 1.55 3.58
CA VAL A 38 2.40 0.96 2.40
C VAL A 38 3.36 -0.16 2.84
N LEU A 39 3.33 -1.29 2.14
CA LEU A 39 4.28 -2.39 2.33
C LEU A 39 4.95 -2.76 1.01
N LEU A 40 6.26 -3.01 1.05
CA LEU A 40 7.01 -3.55 -0.07
C LEU A 40 7.00 -5.08 -0.03
N PHE A 41 6.64 -5.70 -1.14
CA PHE A 41 6.66 -7.14 -1.34
C PHE A 41 7.67 -7.52 -2.41
N GLU A 42 8.44 -8.57 -2.15
CA GLU A 42 9.46 -9.06 -3.07
C GLU A 42 8.90 -10.25 -3.85
N LYS A 43 8.80 -10.09 -5.17
CA LYS A 43 8.48 -11.19 -6.08
C LYS A 43 9.43 -12.38 -5.86
N GLU A 44 10.72 -12.13 -5.63
CA GLU A 44 11.73 -13.17 -5.39
C GLU A 44 11.45 -14.01 -4.12
N LYS A 45 10.66 -13.48 -3.17
CA LYS A 45 10.19 -14.21 -1.97
C LYS A 45 8.89 -14.97 -2.18
N GLY A 46 8.44 -15.09 -3.44
CA GLY A 46 7.23 -15.85 -3.81
C GLY A 46 5.97 -15.01 -3.98
N PHE A 47 6.05 -13.68 -3.88
CA PHE A 47 4.91 -12.78 -4.13
C PHE A 47 4.68 -12.57 -5.63
N GLU A 48 4.30 -13.64 -6.33
CA GLU A 48 4.13 -13.65 -7.78
C GLU A 48 2.87 -12.91 -8.28
N SER A 49 1.82 -12.89 -7.46
CA SER A 49 0.52 -12.32 -7.81
C SER A 49 -0.21 -11.77 -6.59
N THR A 50 -1.39 -11.19 -6.82
CA THR A 50 -2.27 -10.73 -5.75
C THR A 50 -2.73 -11.87 -4.82
N ALA A 51 -2.71 -13.14 -5.27
CA ALA A 51 -3.08 -14.27 -4.44
C ALA A 51 -2.15 -14.43 -3.22
N GLN A 52 -0.84 -14.27 -3.41
CA GLN A 52 0.13 -14.39 -2.32
C GLN A 52 0.09 -13.19 -1.36
N LEU A 53 -0.33 -12.02 -1.84
CA LEU A 53 -0.56 -10.85 -0.97
C LEU A 53 -1.74 -11.09 -0.01
N ILE A 54 -2.84 -11.67 -0.51
CA ILE A 54 -3.96 -12.09 0.34
C ILE A 54 -3.57 -13.24 1.26
N GLU A 55 -2.79 -14.20 0.78
CA GLU A 55 -2.29 -15.29 1.63
C GLU A 55 -1.41 -14.77 2.78
N PHE A 56 -0.61 -13.72 2.53
CA PHE A 56 0.10 -13.01 3.59
C PHE A 56 -0.85 -12.42 4.63
N ALA A 57 -1.92 -11.73 4.22
CA ALA A 57 -2.92 -11.21 5.15
C ALA A 57 -3.62 -12.33 5.96
N ARG A 58 -3.87 -13.49 5.34
CA ARG A 58 -4.42 -14.69 6.01
C ARG A 58 -3.45 -15.27 7.03
N ASN A 59 -2.16 -15.35 6.71
CA ASN A 59 -1.12 -15.84 7.60
C ASN A 59 -0.89 -14.93 8.81
N LEU A 60 -1.18 -13.63 8.68
CA LEU A 60 -1.21 -12.70 9.81
C LEU A 60 -2.48 -12.84 10.69
N HIS A 61 -3.39 -13.76 10.33
CA HIS A 61 -4.68 -13.95 10.99
C HIS A 61 -5.50 -12.66 11.10
N ARG A 62 -5.40 -11.79 10.09
CA ARG A 62 -6.22 -10.58 10.04
C ARG A 62 -7.68 -10.92 9.81
N GLU A 63 -8.55 -10.17 10.46
CA GLU A 63 -9.98 -10.24 10.26
C GLU A 63 -10.30 -10.10 8.77
N TRP A 64 -11.15 -11.00 8.24
CA TRP A 64 -11.51 -11.07 6.82
C TRP A 64 -10.34 -10.96 5.84
N ASN A 65 -9.16 -11.48 6.21
CA ASN A 65 -7.94 -11.37 5.39
C ASN A 65 -7.64 -9.93 4.92
N ASN A 66 -7.98 -8.94 5.76
CA ASN A 66 -7.80 -7.53 5.45
C ASN A 66 -6.33 -7.17 5.25
N LEU A 67 -5.98 -6.70 4.06
CA LEU A 67 -4.73 -5.99 3.81
C LEU A 67 -5.04 -4.49 3.76
N TYR A 68 -4.92 -3.81 4.89
CA TYR A 68 -5.15 -2.36 4.99
C TYR A 68 -4.09 -1.56 4.22
N GLU A 69 -2.86 -2.08 4.15
CA GLU A 69 -1.75 -1.44 3.47
C GLU A 69 -1.79 -1.66 1.94
N ILE A 70 -1.34 -0.64 1.21
CA ILE A 70 -1.06 -0.77 -0.22
C ILE A 70 0.18 -1.64 -0.40
N ALA A 71 0.04 -2.68 -1.21
CA ALA A 71 1.15 -3.58 -1.54
C ALA A 71 1.87 -3.07 -2.79
N VAL A 72 3.17 -2.82 -2.70
CA VAL A 72 4.01 -2.42 -3.84
C VAL A 72 5.04 -3.52 -4.10
N TRP A 73 5.17 -3.95 -5.35
CA TRP A 73 6.24 -4.90 -5.72
C TRP A 73 7.59 -4.20 -5.77
N LYS A 74 8.53 -4.58 -4.90
CA LYS A 74 9.85 -3.93 -4.76
C LYS A 74 10.64 -3.98 -6.06
N GLU A 75 10.61 -5.10 -6.77
CA GLU A 75 11.31 -5.30 -8.04
C GLU A 75 10.69 -4.51 -9.20
N SER A 76 9.42 -4.09 -9.07
CA SER A 76 8.75 -3.28 -10.08
C SER A 76 9.20 -1.82 -10.10
N ILE A 77 9.79 -1.34 -9.00
CA ILE A 77 10.24 0.04 -8.86
C ILE A 77 11.44 0.27 -9.78
N ASN A 78 11.28 1.18 -10.73
CA ASN A 78 12.30 1.48 -11.72
C ASN A 78 12.26 2.94 -12.15
N VAL A 79 13.44 3.54 -12.35
CA VAL A 79 13.57 4.91 -12.87
C VAL A 79 14.31 4.85 -14.21
N LYS A 80 13.68 5.37 -15.27
CA LYS A 80 14.29 5.50 -16.60
C LYS A 80 14.20 6.93 -17.09
N GLY A 81 15.35 7.60 -17.20
CA GLY A 81 15.40 9.04 -17.49
C GLY A 81 14.69 9.82 -16.38
N ASN A 82 13.70 10.64 -16.75
CA ASN A 82 12.87 11.39 -15.79
C ASN A 82 11.55 10.70 -15.45
N ARG A 83 11.42 9.38 -15.64
CA ARG A 83 10.17 8.65 -15.37
C ARG A 83 10.36 7.56 -14.35
N LEU A 84 9.52 7.58 -13.31
CA LEU A 84 9.37 6.52 -12.33
C LEU A 84 8.26 5.56 -12.78
N PHE A 85 8.50 4.27 -12.63
CA PHE A 85 7.54 3.19 -12.85
C PHE A 85 7.47 2.32 -11.60
N TYR A 86 6.26 1.89 -11.24
CA TYR A 86 6.04 0.86 -10.23
C TYR A 86 4.66 0.23 -10.38
N ILE A 87 4.49 -0.95 -9.79
CA ILE A 87 3.25 -1.71 -9.76
C ILE A 87 2.82 -1.86 -8.30
N GLN A 88 1.55 -1.59 -8.03
CA GLN A 88 0.94 -1.80 -6.71
C GLN A 88 -0.35 -2.59 -6.81
N ALA A 89 -0.75 -3.22 -5.71
CA ALA A 89 -2.03 -3.87 -5.54
C ALA A 89 -2.80 -3.25 -4.37
N VAL A 90 -4.12 -3.26 -4.50
CA VAL A 90 -5.05 -2.68 -3.53
C VAL A 90 -6.08 -3.74 -3.13
N HIS A 91 -6.20 -4.00 -1.83
CA HIS A 91 -7.28 -4.82 -1.30
C HIS A 91 -8.50 -3.94 -1.08
N GLN A 92 -9.35 -3.90 -2.11
CA GLN A 92 -10.49 -2.97 -2.19
C GLN A 92 -11.52 -3.15 -1.07
N GLU A 93 -11.50 -4.28 -0.37
CA GLU A 93 -12.44 -4.57 0.71
C GLU A 93 -12.07 -3.85 2.02
N SER A 94 -10.81 -3.38 2.17
CA SER A 94 -10.34 -2.88 3.47
C SER A 94 -9.43 -1.65 3.46
N ASP A 95 -8.82 -1.26 2.34
CA ASP A 95 -7.82 -0.18 2.32
C ASP A 95 -8.33 1.15 2.89
N VAL A 96 -9.61 1.48 2.68
CA VAL A 96 -10.27 2.70 3.20
C VAL A 96 -10.73 2.62 4.66
N VAL A 97 -10.64 1.46 5.31
CA VAL A 97 -11.08 1.28 6.72
C VAL A 97 -10.31 2.21 7.68
N PRO A 98 -8.96 2.22 7.71
CA PRO A 98 -8.22 3.16 8.57
C PRO A 98 -8.55 4.62 8.28
N GLU A 99 -8.71 4.97 7.00
CA GLU A 99 -8.99 6.35 6.55
C GLU A 99 -10.29 6.89 7.15
N ASN A 100 -11.33 6.07 7.26
CA ASN A 100 -12.60 6.49 7.87
C ASN A 100 -12.46 6.76 9.37
N ILE A 101 -11.65 5.97 10.07
CA ILE A 101 -11.40 6.17 11.51
C ILE A 101 -10.66 7.50 11.73
N ASP A 102 -9.66 7.80 10.90
CA ASP A 102 -8.91 9.04 10.97
C ASP A 102 -9.73 10.25 10.54
N ALA A 103 -10.61 10.09 9.53
CA ALA A 103 -11.54 11.13 9.11
C ALA A 103 -12.47 11.55 10.26
N ILE A 104 -12.98 10.61 11.05
CA ILE A 104 -13.78 10.92 12.25
C ILE A 104 -12.97 11.78 13.23
N ARG A 105 -11.73 11.39 13.55
CA ARG A 105 -10.91 12.18 14.50
C ARG A 105 -10.58 13.56 13.96
N ALA A 106 -10.34 13.69 12.66
CA ALA A 106 -10.10 14.98 12.02
C ALA A 106 -11.34 15.88 12.06
N MET A 107 -12.52 15.36 11.68
CA MET A 107 -13.78 16.12 11.64
C MET A 107 -14.20 16.66 13.01
N PHE A 108 -13.85 15.96 14.08
CA PHE A 108 -14.18 16.33 15.46
C PHE A 108 -12.99 16.89 16.24
N GLU A 109 -11.87 17.18 15.55
CA GLU A 109 -10.66 17.77 16.15
C GLU A 109 -10.15 16.99 17.39
N LEU A 110 -10.26 15.66 17.37
CA LEU A 110 -10.01 14.79 18.53
C LEU A 110 -8.53 14.43 18.74
N ALA A 111 -7.70 14.60 17.72
CA ALA A 111 -6.28 14.29 17.75
C ALA A 111 -5.56 14.97 16.58
N ASP A 112 -4.26 15.22 16.74
CA ASP A 112 -3.40 15.60 15.63
C ASP A 112 -3.29 14.47 14.60
N ARG A 113 -3.00 14.82 13.34
CA ARG A 113 -2.90 13.88 12.21
C ARG A 113 -2.12 12.60 12.55
N TRP A 114 -0.88 12.75 13.02
CA TRP A 114 0.01 11.61 13.28
C TRP A 114 -0.37 10.83 14.54
N GLU A 115 -1.01 11.48 15.51
CA GLU A 115 -1.54 10.79 16.67
C GLU A 115 -2.72 9.89 16.27
N SER A 116 -3.64 10.41 15.46
CA SER A 116 -4.78 9.63 14.94
C SER A 116 -4.31 8.40 14.17
N ILE A 117 -3.44 8.59 13.17
CA ILE A 117 -2.91 7.49 12.34
C ILE A 117 -2.25 6.42 13.22
N LYS A 118 -1.38 6.81 14.16
CA LYS A 118 -0.72 5.86 15.06
C LYS A 118 -1.72 5.09 15.92
N LYS A 119 -2.77 5.75 16.41
CA LYS A 119 -3.82 5.12 17.20
C LYS A 119 -4.63 4.13 16.36
N THR A 120 -5.01 4.51 15.15
CA THR A 120 -5.71 3.65 14.18
C THR A 120 -4.86 2.44 13.81
N ASN A 121 -3.61 2.65 13.39
CA ASN A 121 -2.70 1.59 12.98
C ASN A 121 -2.49 0.57 14.09
N LYS A 122 -2.26 1.05 15.32
CA LYS A 122 -2.12 0.17 16.49
C LYS A 122 -3.37 -0.66 16.75
N SER A 123 -4.56 -0.09 16.57
CA SER A 123 -5.82 -0.80 16.82
C SER A 123 -6.14 -1.86 15.77
N LEU A 124 -5.73 -1.64 14.51
CA LEU A 124 -6.00 -2.53 13.38
C LEU A 124 -4.85 -3.52 13.10
N GLY A 125 -3.74 -3.44 13.83
CA GLY A 125 -2.55 -4.26 13.56
C GLY A 125 -1.89 -3.91 12.22
N ILE A 126 -1.97 -2.65 11.80
CA ILE A 126 -1.26 -2.13 10.62
C ILE A 126 0.23 -2.09 10.97
N LEU A 127 1.04 -2.73 10.13
CA LEU A 127 2.45 -3.01 10.43
C LEU A 127 3.31 -1.75 10.42
N LYS A 128 2.81 -0.67 9.80
CA LYS A 128 3.53 0.58 9.58
C LYS A 128 2.59 1.75 9.31
#